data_AF-A0A4Q5X3Z2-F1
#
_entry.id   AF-A0A4Q5X3Z2-F1
#
_cell.length_a   1.000
_cell.length_b   1.000
_cell.length_c   1.000
_cell.angle_alpha   90.00
_cell.angle_beta   90.00
_cell.angle_gamma   90.00
#
_symmetry.space_group_name_H-M   'P 1'
#
loop_
_entity.id
_entity.type
_entity.pdbx_description
1 polymer ?
#
loop_
_entity_poly.entity_id
_entity_poly.type
_entity_poly.pdbx_seq_one_letter_code
_entity_poly.pdbx_strand_id
1 'polypeptide(L)'
;MIRKLRKQLRKSRGFTLVELMIVVAIVGILAALAIYGVRKYMANAKTAEARNGVGQMSKDASTAYYKEGMAGTVMAFNTSSAVSNNVCPGASAAVPSDKALVAAKKWQSAPSNWSGAAWDCLHFSMADPQYYMYNYTAPAATADRSASGTSISCSAQGDLDGDGILSTFTVAGAIAAEANVLQLVIAPNMVESAPDE
;
A
#
# COMPACT_ATOMS: atom_id res chain seq x y z
N MET A 1 7.27 65.87 -35.41
CA MET A 1 7.85 64.59 -34.93
C MET A 1 6.85 63.41 -34.84
N ILE A 2 5.53 63.65 -34.91
CA ILE A 2 4.48 62.63 -34.66
C ILE A 2 4.23 61.63 -35.82
N ARG A 3 4.63 61.95 -37.07
CA ARG A 3 4.37 61.08 -38.24
C ARG A 3 5.21 59.78 -38.29
N LYS A 4 6.32 59.69 -37.54
CA LYS A 4 7.17 58.47 -37.52
C LYS A 4 6.63 57.36 -36.61
N LEU A 5 5.82 57.69 -35.58
CA LEU A 5 5.26 56.70 -34.64
C LEU A 5 4.13 55.84 -35.25
N ARG A 6 3.37 56.36 -36.22
CA ARG A 6 2.26 55.61 -36.86
C ARG A 6 2.72 54.52 -37.83
N LYS A 7 3.98 54.55 -38.28
CA LYS A 7 4.49 53.59 -39.28
C LYS A 7 4.98 52.27 -38.65
N GLN A 8 5.21 52.24 -37.33
CA GLN A 8 5.64 51.01 -36.63
C GLN A 8 4.48 50.12 -36.16
N LEU A 9 3.26 50.65 -36.02
CA LEU A 9 2.07 49.88 -35.61
C LEU A 9 1.41 49.06 -36.76
N ARG A 10 1.96 49.13 -37.98
CA ARG A 10 1.43 48.42 -39.17
C ARG A 10 2.17 47.12 -39.50
N LYS A 11 3.04 46.64 -38.60
CA LYS A 11 3.81 45.40 -38.77
C LYS A 11 3.26 44.21 -37.97
N SER A 12 2.05 44.31 -37.42
CA SER A 12 1.31 43.18 -36.87
C SER A 12 0.87 42.26 -38.02
N ARG A 13 1.72 41.28 -38.34
CA ARG A 13 1.32 40.11 -39.13
C ARG A 13 0.25 39.37 -38.32
N GLY A 14 -0.94 39.21 -38.90
CA GLY A 14 -2.03 38.45 -38.29
C GLY A 14 -1.74 36.94 -38.32
N PHE A 15 -2.30 36.21 -37.36
CA PHE A 15 -2.24 34.75 -37.30
C PHE A 15 -3.02 34.15 -38.47
N THR A 16 -2.40 33.25 -39.23
CA THR A 16 -3.08 32.58 -40.36
C THR A 16 -3.89 31.38 -39.86
N LEU A 17 -5.00 31.07 -40.54
CA LEU A 17 -5.78 29.86 -40.24
C LEU A 17 -4.95 28.57 -40.41
N VAL A 18 -3.99 28.59 -41.33
CA VAL A 18 -3.08 27.46 -41.59
C VAL A 18 -2.12 27.25 -40.42
N GLU A 19 -1.55 28.31 -39.86
CA GLU A 19 -0.74 28.23 -38.63
C GLU A 19 -1.55 27.65 -37.47
N LEU A 20 -2.82 28.06 -37.33
CA LEU A 20 -3.71 27.52 -36.31
C LEU A 20 -3.95 26.02 -36.50
N MET A 21 -4.24 25.59 -37.73
CA MET A 21 -4.50 24.18 -38.04
C MET A 21 -3.32 23.27 -37.72
N ILE A 22 -2.10 23.70 -38.06
CA ILE A 22 -0.88 22.93 -37.78
C ILE A 22 -0.65 22.85 -36.27
N VAL A 23 -0.85 23.95 -35.53
CA VAL A 23 -0.69 23.94 -34.07
C VAL A 23 -1.67 22.96 -33.41
N VAL A 24 -2.94 22.98 -33.81
CA VAL A 24 -3.94 22.05 -33.26
C VAL A 24 -3.58 20.59 -33.59
N ALA A 25 -3.08 20.32 -34.80
CA ALA A 25 -2.62 18.98 -35.17
C ALA A 25 -1.45 18.48 -34.31
N ILE A 26 -0.44 19.33 -34.09
CA ILE A 26 0.73 18.99 -33.24
C ILE A 26 0.28 18.78 -31.78
N VAL A 27 -0.57 19.67 -31.25
CA VAL A 27 -1.11 19.53 -29.88
C VAL A 27 -1.93 18.25 -29.73
N GLY A 28 -2.70 17.85 -30.74
CA GLY A 28 -3.44 16.59 -30.74
C GLY A 28 -2.54 15.35 -30.61
N ILE A 29 -1.43 15.31 -31.36
CA ILE A 29 -0.46 14.21 -31.29
C ILE A 29 0.24 14.18 -29.92
N LEU A 30 0.68 15.34 -29.42
CA LEU A 30 1.31 15.45 -28.11
C LEU A 30 0.36 15.03 -26.98
N ALA A 31 -0.91 15.41 -27.06
CA ALA A 31 -1.93 15.02 -26.07
C ALA A 31 -2.15 13.49 -26.05
N ALA A 32 -2.21 12.84 -27.21
CA ALA A 32 -2.39 11.39 -27.29
C ALA A 32 -1.22 10.62 -26.64
N LEU A 33 0.02 11.02 -26.92
CA LEU A 33 1.21 10.43 -26.30
C LEU A 33 1.27 10.69 -24.78
N ALA A 34 0.91 11.90 -24.36
CA ALA A 34 0.88 12.28 -22.95
C ALA A 34 -0.13 11.44 -22.14
N ILE A 35 -1.32 11.17 -22.69
CA ILE A 35 -2.35 10.37 -22.00
C ILE A 35 -1.83 8.96 -21.68
N TYR A 36 -1.18 8.29 -22.63
CA TYR A 36 -0.62 6.95 -22.39
C TYR A 36 0.47 6.97 -21.31
N GLY A 37 1.40 7.93 -21.40
CA GLY A 37 2.47 8.07 -20.41
C GLY A 37 1.96 8.33 -19.00
N VAL A 38 0.98 9.23 -18.84
CA VAL A 38 0.37 9.58 -17.56
C VAL A 38 -0.38 8.38 -16.96
N ARG A 39 -1.13 7.62 -17.76
CA ARG A 39 -1.83 6.41 -17.29
C ARG A 39 -0.87 5.38 -16.70
N LYS A 40 0.22 5.08 -17.41
CA LYS A 40 1.25 4.14 -16.92
C LYS A 40 1.93 4.64 -15.65
N TYR A 41 2.23 5.94 -15.58
CA TYR A 41 2.80 6.55 -14.38
C TYR A 41 1.85 6.43 -13.18
N MET A 42 0.56 6.69 -13.37
CA MET A 42 -0.45 6.54 -12.32
C MET A 42 -0.61 5.08 -11.87
N ALA A 43 -0.64 4.11 -12.79
CA ALA A 43 -0.71 2.68 -12.46
C ALA A 43 0.51 2.24 -11.61
N ASN A 44 1.71 2.64 -12.01
CA ASN A 44 2.93 2.36 -11.24
C ASN A 44 2.92 3.03 -9.85
N ALA A 45 2.37 4.24 -9.74
CA ALA A 45 2.24 4.93 -8.45
C ALA A 45 1.25 4.20 -7.53
N LYS A 46 0.13 3.70 -8.08
CA LYS A 46 -0.85 2.89 -7.34
C LYS A 46 -0.23 1.58 -6.84
N THR A 47 0.45 0.82 -7.69
CA THR A 47 1.08 -0.45 -7.25
C THR A 47 2.22 -0.24 -6.27
N ALA A 48 2.96 0.87 -6.37
CA ALA A 48 3.99 1.24 -5.39
C ALA A 48 3.40 1.49 -3.99
N GLU A 49 2.19 2.04 -3.87
CA GLU A 49 1.48 2.20 -2.60
C GLU A 49 1.21 0.85 -1.92
N ALA A 50 0.67 -0.12 -2.66
CA ALA A 50 0.44 -1.47 -2.15
C ALA A 50 1.74 -2.13 -1.67
N ARG A 51 2.79 -2.09 -2.51
CA ARG A 51 4.10 -2.68 -2.18
C ARG A 51 4.72 -2.06 -0.93
N ASN A 52 4.65 -0.73 -0.81
CA ASN A 52 5.18 -0.03 0.36
C ASN A 52 4.38 -0.36 1.62
N GLY A 53 3.05 -0.36 1.56
CA GLY A 53 2.21 -0.69 2.71
C GLY A 53 2.42 -2.13 3.20
N VAL A 54 2.38 -3.12 2.30
CA VAL A 54 2.63 -4.53 2.66
C VAL A 54 4.08 -4.74 3.15
N GLY A 55 5.04 -4.04 2.52
CA GLY A 55 6.44 -4.10 2.92
C GLY A 55 6.72 -3.45 4.29
N GLN A 56 5.96 -2.42 4.68
CA GLN A 56 6.00 -1.86 6.02
C GLN A 56 5.38 -2.83 7.03
N MET A 57 4.18 -3.34 6.75
CA MET A 57 3.51 -4.32 7.63
C MET A 57 4.36 -5.55 7.92
N SER A 58 5.07 -6.10 6.93
CA SER A 58 5.92 -7.29 7.13
C SER A 58 7.17 -6.99 7.98
N LYS A 59 7.74 -5.79 7.84
CA LYS A 59 8.84 -5.31 8.69
C LYS A 59 8.37 -5.04 10.12
N ASP A 60 7.19 -4.46 10.27
CA ASP A 60 6.58 -4.19 11.57
C ASP A 60 6.22 -5.50 12.28
N ALA A 61 5.71 -6.50 11.55
CA ALA A 61 5.46 -7.84 12.07
C ALA A 61 6.75 -8.53 12.54
N SER A 62 7.83 -8.38 11.78
CA SER A 62 9.15 -8.89 12.16
C SER A 62 9.67 -8.21 13.41
N THR A 63 9.58 -6.88 13.44
CA THR A 63 10.00 -6.08 14.59
C THR A 63 9.17 -6.42 15.83
N ALA A 64 7.85 -6.59 15.70
CA ALA A 64 6.97 -6.99 16.79
C ALA A 64 7.30 -8.38 17.34
N TYR A 65 7.67 -9.34 16.49
CA TYR A 65 8.10 -10.67 16.94
C TYR A 65 9.41 -10.64 17.75
N TYR A 66 10.38 -9.80 17.35
CA TYR A 66 11.66 -9.65 18.05
C TYR A 66 11.63 -8.65 19.20
N LYS A 67 10.51 -7.95 19.43
CA LYS A 67 10.34 -7.14 20.64
C LYS A 67 10.20 -8.08 21.83
N GLU A 68 11.10 -7.95 22.81
CA GLU A 68 10.97 -8.65 24.08
C GLU A 68 9.74 -8.11 24.82
N GLY A 69 8.67 -8.90 24.84
CA GLY A 69 7.42 -8.58 25.53
C GLY A 69 7.04 -9.72 26.46
N MET A 70 7.43 -9.64 27.73
CA MET A 70 6.88 -10.56 28.74
C MET A 70 5.53 -10.02 29.20
N ALA A 71 4.46 -10.77 28.98
CA ALA A 71 3.19 -10.48 29.63
C ALA A 71 3.41 -10.55 31.15
N GLY A 72 3.28 -9.40 31.83
CA GLY A 72 3.41 -9.31 33.28
C GLY A 72 2.35 -10.20 33.93
N THR A 73 2.74 -11.40 34.34
CA THR A 73 1.86 -12.40 34.94
C THR A 73 2.42 -12.80 36.29
N VAL A 74 1.54 -12.88 37.30
CA VAL A 74 1.93 -13.39 38.62
C VAL A 74 2.04 -14.91 38.50
N MET A 75 3.28 -15.39 38.46
CA MET A 75 3.58 -16.82 38.39
C MET A 75 3.45 -17.44 39.78
N ALA A 76 2.92 -18.66 39.86
CA ALA A 76 2.96 -19.45 41.08
C ALA A 76 4.40 -19.90 41.38
N PHE A 77 4.71 -20.14 42.65
CA PHE A 77 6.03 -20.64 43.04
C PHE A 77 6.35 -21.95 42.29
N ASN A 78 7.56 -22.04 41.73
CA ASN A 78 8.04 -23.17 40.92
C ASN A 78 7.29 -23.39 39.58
N THR A 79 6.81 -22.32 38.96
CA THR A 79 6.26 -22.36 37.59
C THR A 79 7.07 -21.49 36.64
N SER A 80 7.23 -21.95 35.40
CA SER A 80 7.90 -21.23 34.31
C SER A 80 6.88 -20.87 33.23
N SER A 81 7.04 -19.71 32.59
CA SER A 81 6.23 -19.30 31.44
C SER A 81 6.95 -19.63 30.13
N ALA A 82 6.17 -19.91 29.10
CA ALA A 82 6.66 -20.17 27.75
C ALA A 82 7.25 -18.89 27.10
N VAL A 83 7.89 -19.09 25.94
CA VAL A 83 8.67 -18.12 25.14
C VAL A 83 7.99 -16.74 25.01
N SER A 84 8.79 -15.67 25.09
CA SER A 84 8.36 -14.26 25.05
C SER A 84 7.92 -13.75 23.68
N ASN A 85 8.35 -14.42 22.61
CA ASN A 85 8.24 -13.90 21.25
C ASN A 85 7.00 -14.47 20.56
N ASN A 86 6.02 -13.61 20.32
CA ASN A 86 4.77 -13.95 19.65
C ASN A 86 4.61 -13.10 18.41
N VAL A 87 4.11 -13.68 17.33
CA VAL A 87 3.61 -12.86 16.22
C VAL A 87 2.38 -12.07 16.66
N CYS A 88 2.15 -10.90 16.08
CA CYS A 88 0.93 -10.15 16.32
C CYS A 88 -0.31 -10.99 15.98
N PRO A 89 -1.45 -10.75 16.65
CA PRO A 89 -2.66 -11.47 16.35
C PRO A 89 -3.21 -11.05 14.98
N GLY A 90 -3.98 -11.92 14.34
CA GLY A 90 -4.65 -11.58 13.07
C GLY A 90 -5.63 -10.42 13.24
N ALA A 91 -5.69 -9.56 12.22
CA ALA A 91 -6.67 -8.48 12.15
C ALA A 91 -8.09 -9.07 12.02
N SER A 92 -9.04 -8.49 12.73
CA SER A 92 -10.44 -8.93 12.68
C SER A 92 -11.14 -8.54 11.38
N ALA A 93 -10.64 -7.52 10.69
CA ALA A 93 -11.11 -7.06 9.39
C ALA A 93 -9.98 -6.35 8.64
N ALA A 94 -10.09 -6.33 7.32
CA ALA A 94 -9.26 -5.47 6.47
C ALA A 94 -9.59 -3.99 6.71
N VAL A 95 -8.65 -3.10 6.40
CA VAL A 95 -8.84 -1.64 6.48
C VAL A 95 -8.66 -1.04 5.08
N PRO A 96 -9.71 -0.47 4.47
CA PRO A 96 -11.12 -0.56 4.87
C PRO A 96 -11.69 -1.98 4.74
N SER A 97 -12.79 -2.25 5.45
CA SER A 97 -13.41 -3.58 5.51
C SER A 97 -14.20 -3.95 4.25
N ASP A 98 -14.65 -2.95 3.49
CA ASP A 98 -15.47 -3.14 2.29
C ASP A 98 -14.70 -2.86 1.01
N LYS A 99 -14.66 -3.84 0.10
CA LYS A 99 -14.04 -3.69 -1.23
C LYS A 99 -14.64 -2.58 -2.07
N ALA A 100 -15.94 -2.30 -1.89
CA ALA A 100 -16.63 -1.24 -2.60
C ALA A 100 -16.12 0.17 -2.23
N LEU A 101 -15.37 0.33 -1.15
CA LEU A 101 -14.79 1.61 -0.76
C LEU A 101 -13.51 1.95 -1.54
N VAL A 102 -12.83 0.95 -2.07
CA VAL A 102 -11.58 1.10 -2.85
C VAL A 102 -11.76 0.84 -4.36
N ALA A 103 -12.93 0.38 -4.79
CA ALA A 103 -13.25 0.16 -6.20
C ALA A 103 -13.26 1.46 -7.02
N ALA A 104 -12.32 1.56 -7.97
CA ALA A 104 -12.06 2.69 -8.86
C ALA A 104 -11.91 4.06 -8.16
N LYS A 105 -11.67 4.10 -6.84
CA LYS A 105 -11.63 5.33 -6.06
C LYS A 105 -10.69 5.23 -4.88
N LYS A 106 -10.25 6.40 -4.40
CA LYS A 106 -9.48 6.49 -3.17
C LYS A 106 -10.40 6.47 -1.96
N TRP A 107 -10.03 5.70 -0.96
CA TRP A 107 -10.63 5.76 0.36
C TRP A 107 -9.74 6.56 1.30
N GLN A 108 -10.33 7.50 2.05
CA GLN A 108 -9.57 8.27 3.03
C GLN A 108 -9.42 7.47 4.32
N SER A 109 -8.18 7.13 4.66
CA SER A 109 -7.86 6.45 5.91
C SER A 109 -7.74 7.46 7.06
N ALA A 110 -8.05 7.00 8.27
CA ALA A 110 -7.75 7.71 9.50
C ALA A 110 -7.06 6.75 10.48
N PRO A 111 -6.20 7.24 11.40
CA PRO A 111 -5.54 6.39 12.40
C PRO A 111 -6.52 5.54 13.23
N SER A 112 -7.72 6.03 13.48
CA SER A 112 -8.77 5.29 14.20
C SER A 112 -9.31 4.06 13.45
N ASN A 113 -9.08 3.95 12.14
CA ASN A 113 -9.46 2.77 11.37
C ASN A 113 -8.47 1.61 11.56
N TRP A 114 -7.25 1.92 11.99
CA TRP A 114 -6.17 0.96 12.25
C TRP A 114 -6.07 0.63 13.73
N SER A 115 -7.22 0.37 14.35
CA SER A 115 -7.31 0.06 15.78
C SER A 115 -7.59 -1.42 16.02
N GLY A 116 -7.15 -1.94 17.16
CA GLY A 116 -7.45 -3.30 17.60
C GLY A 116 -6.18 -4.15 17.69
N ALA A 117 -6.29 -5.31 18.35
CA ALA A 117 -5.12 -6.06 18.83
C ALA A 117 -4.03 -6.33 17.77
N ALA A 118 -4.42 -6.51 16.50
CA ALA A 118 -3.47 -6.71 15.40
C ALA A 118 -2.71 -5.42 15.05
N TRP A 119 -3.45 -4.35 14.75
CA TRP A 119 -2.92 -3.06 14.31
C TRP A 119 -2.17 -2.35 15.44
N ASP A 120 -2.68 -2.44 16.68
CA ASP A 120 -2.03 -1.90 17.87
C ASP A 120 -0.69 -2.61 18.16
N CYS A 121 -0.62 -3.93 17.93
CA CYS A 121 0.61 -4.72 18.08
C CYS A 121 1.64 -4.41 16.98
N LEU A 122 1.18 -4.29 15.73
CA LEU A 122 2.04 -3.93 14.61
C LEU A 122 2.49 -2.46 14.68
N HIS A 123 1.77 -1.60 15.40
CA HIS A 123 1.91 -0.13 15.35
C HIS A 123 1.78 0.44 13.94
N PHE A 124 0.98 -0.22 13.11
CA PHE A 124 0.78 0.15 11.73
C PHE A 124 -0.47 1.03 11.59
N SER A 125 -0.34 2.17 10.93
CA SER A 125 -1.47 3.02 10.57
C SER A 125 -1.17 3.86 9.35
N MET A 126 -2.22 4.21 8.61
CA MET A 126 -2.17 5.17 7.51
C MET A 126 -3.17 6.29 7.78
N ALA A 127 -2.81 7.52 7.39
CA ALA A 127 -3.68 8.70 7.43
C ALA A 127 -3.91 9.33 6.04
N ASP A 128 -3.18 8.84 5.03
CA ASP A 128 -3.27 9.32 3.66
C ASP A 128 -4.36 8.55 2.87
N PRO A 129 -4.90 9.13 1.80
CA PRO A 129 -5.84 8.43 0.93
C PRO A 129 -5.18 7.22 0.25
N GLN A 130 -5.84 6.06 0.32
CA GLN A 130 -5.34 4.79 -0.21
C GLN A 130 -6.26 4.19 -1.30
N TYR A 131 -5.68 3.42 -2.21
CA TYR A 131 -6.38 2.64 -3.25
C TYR A 131 -6.57 1.17 -2.90
N TYR A 132 -5.91 0.70 -1.84
CA TYR A 132 -5.95 -0.70 -1.44
C TYR A 132 -6.57 -0.84 -0.04
N MET A 133 -7.22 -1.96 0.20
CA MET A 133 -7.48 -2.48 1.54
C MET A 133 -6.29 -3.30 2.02
N TYR A 134 -5.97 -3.17 3.28
CA TYR A 134 -4.88 -3.92 3.90
C TYR A 134 -5.41 -4.88 4.95
N ASN A 135 -4.86 -6.08 4.98
CA ASN A 135 -5.23 -7.09 5.94
C ASN A 135 -3.97 -7.79 6.48
N TYR A 136 -4.03 -8.18 7.75
CA TYR A 136 -3.01 -8.97 8.41
C TYR A 136 -3.64 -10.26 8.91
N THR A 137 -3.29 -11.38 8.28
CA THR A 137 -3.80 -12.70 8.67
C THR A 137 -2.74 -13.39 9.51
N ALA A 138 -3.11 -13.76 10.73
CA ALA A 138 -2.31 -14.55 11.67
C ALA A 138 -3.30 -15.26 12.62
N PRO A 139 -2.85 -16.20 13.47
CA PRO A 139 -3.74 -16.79 14.46
C PRO A 139 -4.37 -15.74 15.38
N ALA A 140 -5.54 -16.06 15.93
CA ALA A 140 -6.26 -15.17 16.84
C ALA A 140 -5.44 -14.86 18.11
N ALA A 141 -5.78 -13.78 18.80
CA ALA A 141 -5.08 -13.35 20.02
C ALA A 141 -5.08 -14.42 21.14
N THR A 142 -6.09 -15.28 21.17
CA THR A 142 -6.27 -16.38 22.13
C THR A 142 -5.50 -17.64 21.78
N ALA A 143 -4.95 -17.74 20.56
CA ALA A 143 -4.17 -18.90 20.13
C ALA A 143 -2.69 -18.75 20.54
N ASP A 144 -2.01 -19.89 20.66
CA ASP A 144 -0.55 -19.91 20.68
C ASP A 144 -0.03 -19.38 19.33
N ARG A 145 0.86 -18.39 19.41
CA ARG A 145 1.44 -17.63 18.28
C ARG A 145 2.97 -17.66 18.31
N SER A 146 3.57 -18.49 19.16
CA SER A 146 5.02 -18.63 19.29
C SER A 146 5.52 -19.91 18.61
N ALA A 147 4.63 -20.87 18.33
CA ALA A 147 5.00 -22.17 17.82
C ALA A 147 5.60 -22.11 16.40
N SER A 148 6.60 -22.95 16.15
CA SER A 148 7.13 -23.19 14.80
C SER A 148 6.00 -23.63 13.86
N GLY A 149 6.00 -23.12 12.63
CA GLY A 149 4.94 -23.32 11.65
C GLY A 149 3.79 -22.31 11.75
N THR A 150 3.75 -21.45 12.77
CA THR A 150 2.79 -20.34 12.84
C THR A 150 3.02 -19.40 11.67
N SER A 151 2.03 -19.27 10.80
CA SER A 151 2.10 -18.43 9.61
C SER A 151 1.46 -17.06 9.82
N ILE A 152 2.02 -16.08 9.13
CA ILE A 152 1.49 -14.73 9.02
C ILE A 152 1.41 -14.35 7.54
N SER A 153 0.47 -13.47 7.21
CA SER A 153 0.32 -12.94 5.87
C SER A 153 -0.11 -11.48 5.93
N CYS A 154 0.66 -10.62 5.27
CA CYS A 154 0.31 -9.24 5.03
C CYS A 154 -0.21 -9.15 3.59
N SER A 155 -1.41 -8.64 3.39
CA SER A 155 -2.01 -8.53 2.06
C SER A 155 -2.59 -7.14 1.81
N ALA A 156 -2.39 -6.62 0.61
CA ALA A 156 -3.10 -5.47 0.06
C ALA A 156 -3.97 -5.93 -1.11
N GLN A 157 -5.23 -5.48 -1.17
CA GLN A 157 -6.17 -5.81 -2.23
C GLN A 157 -6.85 -4.53 -2.71
N GLY A 158 -6.90 -4.28 -4.00
CA GLY A 158 -7.48 -3.07 -4.56
C GLY A 158 -8.17 -3.38 -5.88
N ASP A 159 -9.11 -2.56 -6.28
CA ASP A 159 -9.82 -2.67 -7.56
C ASP A 159 -9.62 -1.33 -8.25
N LEU A 160 -8.56 -1.20 -9.07
CA LEU A 160 -8.08 0.11 -9.52
C LEU A 160 -8.93 0.68 -10.67
N ASP A 161 -9.68 -0.16 -11.39
CA ASP A 161 -10.50 0.18 -12.53
C ASP A 161 -12.02 -0.04 -12.33
N GLY A 162 -12.41 -0.74 -11.25
CA GLY A 162 -13.80 -0.92 -10.83
C GLY A 162 -14.51 -2.11 -11.47
N ASP A 163 -13.78 -3.03 -12.10
CA ASP A 163 -14.34 -4.17 -12.81
C ASP A 163 -14.70 -5.36 -11.88
N GLY A 164 -14.29 -5.28 -10.61
CA GLY A 164 -14.55 -6.28 -9.58
C GLY A 164 -13.48 -7.36 -9.44
N ILE A 165 -12.43 -7.34 -10.27
CA ILE A 165 -11.20 -8.10 -10.11
C ILE A 165 -10.30 -7.36 -9.13
N LEU A 166 -9.68 -8.10 -8.20
CA LEU A 166 -8.83 -7.50 -7.18
C LEU A 166 -7.36 -7.71 -7.52
N SER A 167 -6.63 -6.60 -7.60
CA SER A 167 -5.18 -6.51 -7.66
C SER A 167 -4.65 -6.81 -6.27
N THR A 168 -4.01 -7.97 -6.11
CA THR A 168 -3.59 -8.47 -4.80
C THR A 168 -2.08 -8.54 -4.67
N PHE A 169 -1.57 -8.06 -3.54
CA PHE A 169 -0.16 -8.07 -3.17
C PHE A 169 -0.05 -8.74 -1.81
N THR A 170 0.67 -9.85 -1.73
CA THR A 170 0.77 -10.63 -0.50
C THR A 170 2.21 -10.95 -0.17
N VAL A 171 2.59 -10.73 1.09
CA VAL A 171 3.85 -11.20 1.68
C VAL A 171 3.50 -12.15 2.81
N ALA A 172 3.97 -13.38 2.71
CA ALA A 172 3.80 -14.39 3.75
C ALA A 172 5.06 -14.52 4.61
N GLY A 173 4.90 -15.02 5.82
CA GLY A 173 6.00 -15.43 6.68
C GLY A 173 5.56 -16.56 7.60
N ALA A 174 6.52 -17.24 8.19
CA ALA A 174 6.25 -18.24 9.21
C ALA A 174 7.36 -18.29 10.24
N ILE A 175 7.03 -18.70 11.46
CA ILE A 175 8.03 -19.03 12.47
C ILE A 175 8.70 -20.33 12.03
N ALA A 176 10.01 -20.28 11.80
CA ALA A 176 10.83 -21.44 11.52
C ALA A 176 11.72 -21.77 12.73
N ALA A 177 11.89 -23.06 13.00
CA ALA A 177 12.87 -23.54 13.95
C ALA A 177 14.16 -23.86 13.20
N GLU A 178 15.21 -23.07 13.44
CA GLU A 178 16.52 -23.27 12.83
C GLU A 178 17.57 -23.34 13.94
N ALA A 179 18.37 -24.41 13.95
CA ALA A 179 19.39 -24.65 14.97
C ALA A 179 18.87 -24.50 16.43
N ASN A 180 17.64 -24.95 16.70
CA ASN A 180 16.98 -24.87 18.02
C ASN A 180 16.61 -23.44 18.48
N VAL A 181 16.60 -22.47 17.56
CA VAL A 181 16.12 -21.09 17.78
C VAL A 181 14.88 -20.86 16.91
N LEU A 182 13.85 -20.22 17.49
CA LEU A 182 12.64 -19.83 16.76
C LEU A 182 12.82 -18.43 16.18
N GLN A 183 12.77 -18.33 14.85
CA GLN A 183 12.87 -17.06 14.14
C GLN A 183 11.69 -16.89 13.19
N LEU A 184 11.17 -15.66 13.11
CA LEU A 184 10.18 -15.32 12.11
C LEU A 184 10.91 -15.09 10.78
N VAL A 185 10.59 -15.92 9.79
CA VAL A 185 11.12 -15.82 8.42
C VAL A 185 10.04 -15.25 7.52
N ILE A 186 10.30 -14.08 6.96
CA ILE A 186 9.44 -13.45 5.95
C ILE A 186 9.91 -13.90 4.56
N ALA A 187 8.95 -14.20 3.68
CA ALA A 187 9.26 -14.51 2.29
C ALA A 187 9.98 -13.32 1.62
N PRO A 188 11.10 -13.55 0.91
CA PRO A 188 11.85 -12.47 0.28
C PRO A 188 11.10 -11.85 -0.91
N ASN A 189 10.19 -12.62 -1.51
CA ASN A 189 9.42 -12.21 -2.67
C ASN A 189 7.97 -11.92 -2.29
N MET A 190 7.44 -10.84 -2.84
CA MET A 190 6.02 -10.54 -2.80
C MET A 190 5.30 -11.33 -3.89
N VAL A 191 4.17 -11.93 -3.55
CA VAL A 191 3.28 -12.57 -4.51
C VAL A 191 2.28 -11.54 -4.99
N GLU A 192 2.25 -11.31 -6.30
CA GLU A 192 1.37 -10.35 -6.95
C GLU A 192 0.41 -11.12 -7.86
N SER A 193 -0.88 -10.79 -7.79
CA SER A 193 -1.88 -11.28 -8.73
C SER A 193 -2.61 -10.08 -9.33
N ALA A 194 -2.68 -10.04 -10.66
CA ALA A 194 -3.32 -8.95 -11.40
C ALA A 194 -2.83 -7.54 -10.99
N PRO A 195 -1.50 -7.26 -10.96
CA PRO A 195 -0.98 -5.98 -10.46
C PRO A 195 -1.35 -4.77 -11.33
N ASP A 196 -1.71 -4.99 -12.59
CA ASP A 196 -2.00 -3.94 -13.58
C ASP A 196 -3.50 -3.64 -13.73
N GLU A 197 -4.38 -4.39 -13.05
CA GLU A 197 -5.83 -4.13 -13.00
C GLU A 197 -6.16 -2.96 -12.08
#